data_AF-A0A7M7IWZ8-F1
#
_entry.id   AF-A0A7M7IWZ8-F1
#
_cell.length_a   1.000
_cell.length_b   1.000
_cell.length_c   1.000
_cell.angle_alpha   90.00
_cell.angle_beta   90.00
_cell.angle_gamma   90.00
#
_symmetry.space_group_name_H-M   'P 1'
#
loop_
_entity.id
_entity.type
_entity.pdbx_description
1 polymer ?
#
loop_
_entity_poly.entity_id
_entity_poly.type
_entity_poly.pdbx_seq_one_letter_code
_entity_poly.pdbx_strand_id
1 'polypeptide(L)'
;MMNWRTIALVNCSFPIFGFIAMYFVPNSPHWLAIKGRMIQAEHAMAWLRGWITPQCIQQKFSTLKEIHHNPDKNLVTNLSNQKNISDSRTCLNLKDTLRPYLQRSFCRPLASACCIFVLYTFTGSLAIVTYIIIIFEMIGKRRLVFTSMTGTMSYLTISIVVFLVSQNHISTVQSALTRLFTC
;
A
#
# COMPACT_ATOMS: atom_id res chain seq x y z
N MET A 1 25.84 -31.31 -1.49
CA MET A 1 24.47 -30.87 -1.13
C MET A 1 24.60 -29.65 -0.24
N MET A 2 24.01 -28.53 -0.62
CA MET A 2 24.10 -27.31 0.19
C MET A 2 23.35 -27.55 1.50
N ASN A 3 24.00 -27.32 2.64
CA ASN A 3 23.36 -27.53 3.94
C ASN A 3 22.18 -26.56 4.08
N TRP A 4 21.04 -27.04 4.60
CA TRP A 4 19.85 -26.20 4.86
C TRP A 4 20.16 -24.96 5.71
N ARG A 5 21.20 -25.06 6.55
CA ARG A 5 21.78 -23.95 7.32
C ARG A 5 22.27 -22.80 6.45
N THR A 6 22.92 -23.08 5.32
CA THR A 6 23.41 -22.05 4.38
C THR A 6 22.23 -21.34 3.71
N ILE A 7 21.16 -22.07 3.37
CA ILE A 7 19.95 -21.49 2.75
C ILE A 7 19.24 -20.56 3.75
N ALA A 8 19.14 -20.97 5.02
CA ALA A 8 18.57 -20.13 6.08
C ALA A 8 19.39 -18.85 6.29
N LEU A 9 20.72 -18.95 6.33
CA LEU A 9 21.61 -17.79 6.46
C LEU A 9 21.45 -16.79 5.30
N VAL A 10 21.33 -17.28 4.06
CA VAL A 10 21.09 -16.42 2.90
C VAL A 10 19.74 -15.70 3.03
N ASN A 11 18.67 -16.41 3.41
CA ASN A 11 17.37 -15.77 3.62
C ASN A 11 17.37 -14.74 4.75
N CYS A 12 18.14 -14.95 5.82
CA CYS A 12 18.29 -13.98 6.92
C CYS A 12 19.08 -12.74 6.50
N SER A 13 19.94 -12.82 5.49
CA SER A 13 20.69 -11.64 5.03
C SER A 13 19.79 -10.55 4.45
N PHE A 14 18.74 -10.91 3.70
CA PHE A 14 17.78 -9.97 3.10
C PHE A 14 17.09 -9.03 4.11
N PRO A 15 16.46 -9.52 5.19
CA PRO A 15 15.86 -8.63 6.19
C PRO A 15 16.92 -7.80 6.93
N ILE A 16 18.13 -8.32 7.16
CA ILE A 16 19.22 -7.54 7.78
C ILE A 16 19.59 -6.34 6.90
N PHE A 17 19.77 -6.54 5.60
CA PHE A 17 19.95 -5.44 4.66
C PHE A 17 18.76 -4.48 4.65
N GLY A 18 17.54 -5.01 4.73
CA GLY A 18 16.31 -4.22 4.88
C GLY A 18 16.32 -3.34 6.14
N PHE A 19 16.75 -3.87 7.29
CA PHE A 19 16.87 -3.10 8.53
C PHE A 19 17.93 -2.00 8.45
N ILE A 20 19.07 -2.30 7.84
CA ILE A 20 20.13 -1.31 7.61
C ILE A 20 19.60 -0.20 6.70
N ALA A 21 18.94 -0.54 5.60
CA ALA A 21 18.32 0.43 4.69
C ALA A 21 17.24 1.26 5.39
N MET A 22 16.42 0.65 6.26
CA MET A 22 15.38 1.34 7.02
C MET A 22 15.97 2.36 8.01
N TYR A 23 17.16 2.12 8.54
CA TYR A 23 17.86 3.09 9.39
C TYR A 23 18.26 4.36 8.62
N PHE A 24 18.58 4.23 7.33
CA PHE A 24 18.89 5.38 6.46
C PHE A 24 17.65 6.15 5.99
N VAL A 25 16.48 5.51 5.99
CA VAL A 25 15.22 6.15 5.59
C VAL A 25 14.73 7.06 6.73
N PRO A 26 14.57 8.37 6.51
CA PRO A 26 14.04 9.27 7.51
C PRO A 26 12.59 8.88 7.86
N ASN A 27 12.21 9.11 9.12
CA ASN A 27 10.84 8.86 9.59
C ASN A 27 9.80 9.52 8.67
N SER A 28 8.64 8.87 8.52
CA SER A 28 7.56 9.35 7.66
C SER A 28 7.25 10.83 7.96
N PRO A 29 7.30 11.74 6.96
CA PRO A 29 7.17 13.17 7.17
C PRO A 29 5.78 13.56 7.73
N HIS A 30 4.76 12.74 7.48
CA HIS A 30 3.43 12.91 8.05
C HIS A 30 3.42 12.77 9.58
N TRP A 31 4.18 11.81 10.11
CA TRP A 31 4.30 11.61 11.56
C TRP A 31 5.05 12.76 12.23
N LEU A 32 6.09 13.28 11.58
CA LEU A 32 6.86 14.44 12.06
C LEU A 32 6.02 15.73 12.05
N ALA A 33 5.17 15.90 11.04
CA ALA A 33 4.23 17.03 10.95
C ALA A 33 3.19 17.01 12.08
N ILE A 34 2.59 15.85 12.36
CA ILE A 34 1.62 15.69 13.47
C ILE A 34 2.27 15.99 14.83
N LYS A 35 3.55 15.65 15.02
CA LYS A 35 4.30 15.97 16.24
C LYS A 35 4.77 17.43 16.34
N GLY A 36 4.44 18.29 15.37
CA GLY A 36 4.84 19.69 15.35
C GLY A 36 6.33 19.91 15.05
N ARG A 37 7.08 18.88 14.64
CA ARG A 37 8.51 18.97 14.30
C ARG A 37 8.70 19.29 12.82
N MET A 38 8.30 20.51 12.44
CA MET A 38 8.18 20.92 11.03
C MET A 38 9.51 20.92 10.28
N ILE A 39 10.61 21.33 10.91
CA ILE A 39 11.95 21.35 10.30
C ILE A 39 12.42 19.94 9.92
N GLN A 40 12.13 18.96 10.79
CA GLN A 40 12.48 17.55 10.53
C GLN A 40 11.59 16.95 9.43
N ALA A 41 10.32 17.35 9.37
CA ALA A 41 9.40 16.94 8.32
C ALA A 41 9.81 17.49 6.94
N GLU A 42 10.26 18.74 6.87
CA GLU A 42 10.79 19.36 5.64
C GLU A 42 12.03 18.61 5.14
N HIS A 43 12.98 18.29 6.03
CA HIS A 43 14.18 17.54 5.68
C HIS A 43 13.85 16.11 5.20
N ALA A 44 12.91 15.43 5.85
CA ALA A 44 12.44 14.10 5.43
C ALA A 44 11.74 14.14 4.06
N MET A 45 10.94 15.17 3.78
CA MET A 45 10.30 15.35 2.47
C MET A 45 11.31 15.70 1.36
N ALA A 46 12.33 16.51 1.68
CA ALA A 46 13.41 16.86 0.75
C ALA A 46 14.22 15.62 0.35
N TRP A 47 14.51 14.76 1.32
CA TRP A 47 15.22 13.50 1.10
C TRP A 47 14.42 12.54 0.21
N LEU A 48 13.12 12.38 0.47
CA LEU A 48 12.25 11.46 -0.30
C LEU A 48 12.08 11.87 -1.77
N ARG A 49 12.14 13.17 -2.09
CA ARG A 49 11.94 13.69 -3.45
C ARG A 49 13.23 13.80 -4.27
N GLY A 50 14.36 13.30 -3.75
CA GLY A 50 15.63 13.30 -4.47
C GLY A 50 16.48 14.56 -4.26
N TRP A 51 16.60 15.03 -3.01
CA TRP A 51 17.53 16.09 -2.61
C TRP A 51 17.22 17.47 -3.21
N ILE A 52 15.93 17.86 -3.21
CA ILE A 52 15.50 19.18 -3.66
C ILE A 52 15.77 20.22 -2.56
N THR A 53 16.31 21.38 -2.95
CA THR A 53 16.62 22.51 -2.06
C THR A 53 15.40 22.88 -1.18
N PRO A 54 15.57 23.03 0.15
CA PRO A 54 14.48 23.25 1.11
C PRO A 54 13.64 24.50 0.82
N GLN A 55 14.19 25.48 0.08
CA GLN A 55 13.51 26.71 -0.32
C GLN A 55 12.28 26.48 -1.23
N CYS A 56 12.31 25.46 -2.11
CA CYS A 56 11.17 25.14 -2.99
C CYS A 56 10.06 24.38 -2.24
N ILE A 57 10.39 23.75 -1.12
CA ILE A 57 9.44 22.99 -0.29
C ILE A 57 8.70 23.94 0.65
N GLN A 58 9.35 25.01 1.14
CA GLN A 58 8.71 26.03 1.97
C GLN A 58 7.44 26.60 1.35
N GLN A 59 7.34 26.78 0.03
CA GLN A 59 6.15 27.32 -0.63
C GLN A 59 4.98 26.31 -0.71
N LYS A 60 5.25 24.99 -0.75
CA LYS A 60 4.21 23.95 -0.68
C LYS A 60 3.85 23.59 0.76
N PHE A 61 4.80 23.72 1.68
CA PHE A 61 4.60 23.53 3.10
C PHE A 61 3.98 24.75 3.77
N SER A 62 4.16 25.97 3.26
CA SER A 62 3.54 27.18 3.81
C SER A 62 2.03 27.14 3.68
N THR A 63 1.49 26.54 2.61
CA THR A 63 0.04 26.28 2.47
C THR A 63 -0.45 25.26 3.49
N LEU A 64 0.34 24.20 3.78
CA LEU A 64 0.03 23.27 4.89
C LEU A 64 0.18 23.94 6.26
N LYS A 65 1.15 24.84 6.42
CA LYS A 65 1.38 25.64 7.61
C LYS A 65 0.25 26.65 7.81
N GLU A 66 -0.32 27.22 6.76
CA GLU A 66 -1.47 28.13 6.83
C GLU A 66 -2.74 27.39 7.27
N ILE A 67 -2.94 26.16 6.79
CA ILE A 67 -4.00 25.25 7.26
C ILE A 67 -3.82 24.89 8.75
N HIS A 68 -2.59 24.85 9.26
CA HIS A 68 -2.29 24.53 10.67
C HIS A 68 -2.10 25.76 11.59
N HIS A 69 -1.74 26.94 11.07
CA HIS A 69 -1.41 28.16 11.81
C HIS A 69 -2.58 29.16 11.87
N ASN A 70 -3.60 29.02 11.02
CA ASN A 70 -4.90 29.58 11.33
C ASN A 70 -5.72 28.49 12.02
N PRO A 71 -5.68 28.34 13.36
CA PRO A 71 -6.73 27.62 14.03
C PRO A 71 -7.96 28.51 13.84
N ASP A 72 -8.71 28.26 12.77
CA ASP A 72 -10.12 28.55 12.77
C ASP A 72 -10.62 27.99 14.10
N LYS A 73 -11.08 28.89 14.97
CA LYS A 73 -11.46 28.59 16.35
C LYS A 73 -12.51 27.47 16.38
N ASN A 74 -13.15 27.18 15.26
CA ASN A 74 -14.04 26.07 15.06
C ASN A 74 -13.35 24.67 15.07
N LEU A 75 -12.08 24.51 14.70
CA LEU A 75 -11.41 23.19 14.70
C LEU A 75 -10.78 22.82 16.04
N VAL A 76 -10.16 23.78 16.73
CA VAL A 76 -9.56 23.54 18.06
C VAL A 76 -10.62 23.45 19.15
N THR A 77 -11.72 24.22 19.05
CA THR A 77 -12.83 24.10 20.02
C THR A 77 -13.47 22.72 19.95
N ASN A 78 -13.52 22.08 18.77
CA ASN A 78 -13.97 20.69 18.64
C ASN A 78 -12.99 19.66 19.23
N LEU A 79 -11.68 19.95 19.25
CA LEU A 79 -10.66 19.10 19.89
C LEU A 79 -10.62 19.27 21.42
N SER A 80 -10.82 20.48 21.94
CA SER A 80 -10.88 20.72 23.39
C SER A 80 -12.22 20.34 24.00
N ASN A 81 -13.34 20.44 23.25
CA ASN A 81 -14.63 19.93 23.70
C ASN A 81 -14.67 18.38 23.71
N GLN A 82 -13.75 17.73 22.98
CA GLN A 82 -13.56 16.28 23.02
C GLN A 82 -12.71 15.82 24.22
N LYS A 83 -11.97 16.70 24.90
CA LYS A 83 -11.16 16.35 26.08
C LYS A 83 -12.00 16.23 27.37
N ASN A 84 -13.20 16.81 27.39
CA ASN A 84 -14.12 16.75 28.55
C ASN A 84 -15.04 15.50 28.56
N ILE A 85 -14.89 14.57 27.62
CA ILE A 85 -15.62 13.29 27.61
C ILE A 85 -14.61 12.17 27.87
N SER A 86 -13.90 12.28 29.00
CA SER A 86 -12.97 11.26 29.49
C SER A 86 -13.66 10.23 30.40
N ASP A 87 -14.99 10.14 30.40
CA ASP A 87 -15.75 9.30 31.33
C ASP A 87 -16.94 8.59 30.66
N SER A 88 -16.71 7.81 29.60
CA SER A 88 -17.47 6.58 29.35
C SER A 88 -16.93 5.80 28.16
N ARG A 89 -16.23 4.72 28.50
CA ARG A 89 -16.34 3.41 27.84
C ARG A 89 -16.94 3.35 26.42
N THR A 90 -16.05 3.02 25.48
CA THR A 90 -16.21 1.81 24.66
C THR A 90 -17.30 1.83 23.60
N CYS A 91 -17.06 2.55 22.50
CA CYS A 91 -17.31 2.06 21.14
C CYS A 91 -16.55 2.97 20.17
N LEU A 92 -15.35 2.54 19.77
CA LEU A 92 -14.62 3.10 18.64
C LEU A 92 -15.61 3.26 17.48
N ASN A 93 -15.80 4.49 17.02
CA ASN A 93 -16.64 4.83 15.88
C ASN A 93 -15.90 4.41 14.60
N LEU A 94 -15.68 3.10 14.47
CA LEU A 94 -15.02 2.45 13.35
C LEU A 94 -15.77 2.76 12.05
N LYS A 95 -17.08 2.99 12.15
CA LYS A 95 -17.93 3.41 11.03
C LYS A 95 -17.51 4.77 10.48
N ASP A 96 -17.20 5.75 11.31
CA ASP A 96 -16.74 7.08 10.86
C ASP A 96 -15.30 7.06 10.34
N THR A 97 -14.47 6.17 10.89
CA THR A 97 -13.09 5.96 10.39
C THR A 97 -13.06 5.14 9.09
N LEU A 98 -13.98 4.18 8.90
CA LEU A 98 -14.10 3.34 7.71
C LEU A 98 -14.91 3.99 6.59
N ARG A 99 -15.79 4.93 6.90
CA ARG A 99 -16.61 5.67 5.91
C ARG A 99 -15.80 6.27 4.75
N PRO A 100 -14.62 6.89 4.96
CA PRO A 100 -13.78 7.35 3.84
C PRO A 100 -13.22 6.18 2.99
N TYR A 101 -12.84 5.06 3.62
CA TYR A 101 -12.36 3.87 2.91
C TYR A 101 -13.49 3.12 2.17
N LEU A 102 -14.73 3.28 2.63
CA LEU A 102 -15.93 2.71 2.03
C LEU A 102 -16.62 3.67 1.05
N GLN A 103 -15.94 4.74 0.61
CA GLN A 103 -16.44 5.56 -0.49
C GLN A 103 -16.37 4.78 -1.80
N ARG A 104 -17.42 4.90 -2.61
CA ARG A 104 -17.58 4.18 -3.88
C ARG A 104 -16.42 4.40 -4.86
N SER A 105 -15.76 5.55 -4.79
CA SER A 105 -14.56 5.87 -5.57
C SER A 105 -13.33 5.06 -5.16
N PHE A 106 -13.17 4.75 -3.86
CA PHE A 106 -12.05 3.97 -3.33
C PHE A 106 -12.34 2.46 -3.33
N CYS A 107 -13.61 2.08 -3.20
CA CYS A 107 -14.02 0.68 -3.23
C CYS A 107 -13.81 0.02 -4.61
N ARG A 108 -13.87 0.78 -5.71
CA ARG A 108 -13.59 0.26 -7.07
C ARG A 108 -12.17 -0.31 -7.21
N PRO A 109 -11.09 0.45 -6.96
CA PRO A 109 -9.73 -0.09 -7.04
C PRO A 109 -9.49 -1.16 -5.96
N LEU A 110 -10.04 -1.00 -4.76
CA LEU A 110 -9.92 -2.00 -3.69
C LEU A 110 -10.55 -3.35 -4.07
N ALA A 111 -11.79 -3.35 -4.58
CA ALA A 111 -12.47 -4.56 -5.01
C ALA A 111 -11.73 -5.26 -6.16
N SER A 112 -11.16 -4.48 -7.08
CA SER A 112 -10.32 -5.03 -8.14
C SER A 112 -9.05 -5.68 -7.61
N ALA A 113 -8.36 -5.04 -6.66
CA ALA A 113 -7.16 -5.59 -6.03
C ALA A 113 -7.48 -6.87 -5.23
N CYS A 114 -8.59 -6.87 -4.48
CA CYS A 114 -9.08 -8.06 -3.78
C CYS A 114 -9.41 -9.20 -4.74
N CYS A 115 -10.08 -8.91 -5.86
CA CYS A 115 -10.39 -9.90 -6.88
C CYS A 115 -9.12 -10.51 -7.50
N ILE A 116 -8.14 -9.67 -7.85
CA ILE A 116 -6.83 -10.10 -8.37
C ILE A 116 -6.13 -11.01 -7.35
N PHE A 117 -6.13 -10.62 -6.08
CA PHE A 117 -5.51 -11.41 -5.02
C PHE A 117 -6.16 -12.79 -4.86
N VAL A 118 -7.50 -12.87 -4.90
CA VAL A 118 -8.24 -14.13 -4.80
C VAL A 118 -7.99 -15.02 -6.03
N LEU A 119 -7.98 -14.47 -7.23
CA LEU A 119 -7.68 -15.23 -8.45
C LEU A 119 -6.24 -15.78 -8.44
N TYR A 120 -5.29 -14.98 -7.94
CA TYR A 120 -3.90 -15.38 -7.77
C TYR A 120 -3.75 -16.52 -6.77
N THR A 121 -4.43 -16.46 -5.62
CA THR A 121 -4.36 -17.52 -4.60
C THR A 121 -5.09 -18.79 -5.05
N PHE A 122 -6.21 -18.66 -5.77
CA PHE A 122 -7.00 -19.80 -6.27
C PHE A 122 -6.26 -20.64 -7.32
N THR A 123 -5.29 -20.05 -8.04
CA THR A 123 -4.43 -20.79 -8.98
C THR A 123 -3.56 -21.85 -8.28
N GLY A 124 -3.44 -21.80 -6.94
CA GLY A 124 -2.68 -22.79 -6.17
C GLY A 124 -1.16 -22.66 -6.34
N SER A 125 -0.68 -21.60 -6.99
CA SER A 125 0.74 -21.35 -7.25
C SER A 125 1.59 -21.42 -5.98
N LEU A 126 1.07 -20.95 -4.85
CA LEU A 126 1.76 -21.02 -3.54
C LEU A 126 1.93 -22.47 -3.05
N ALA A 127 0.91 -23.30 -3.20
CA ALA A 127 0.98 -24.73 -2.86
C ALA A 127 1.95 -25.46 -3.80
N ILE A 128 1.92 -25.13 -5.10
CA ILE A 128 2.84 -25.70 -6.09
C ILE A 128 4.29 -25.37 -5.71
N VAL A 129 4.63 -24.13 -5.41
CA VAL A 129 6.01 -23.74 -5.03
C VAL A 129 6.46 -24.44 -3.74
N THR A 130 5.57 -24.58 -2.75
CA THR A 130 5.90 -25.20 -1.46
C THR A 130 6.11 -26.71 -1.58
N TYR A 131 5.24 -27.39 -2.33
CA TYR A 131 5.24 -28.85 -2.47
C TYR A 131 5.81 -29.33 -3.79
N ILE A 132 6.58 -28.47 -4.49
CA ILE A 132 7.02 -28.73 -5.85
C ILE A 132 7.79 -30.05 -5.94
N ILE A 133 8.70 -30.30 -4.99
CA ILE A 133 9.54 -31.50 -5.00
C ILE A 133 8.68 -32.77 -4.91
N ILE A 134 7.69 -32.77 -4.01
CA ILE A 134 6.78 -33.91 -3.76
C ILE A 134 5.89 -34.15 -4.97
N ILE A 135 5.28 -33.09 -5.52
CA ILE A 135 4.41 -33.16 -6.69
C ILE A 135 5.20 -33.65 -7.92
N PHE A 136 6.44 -33.17 -8.09
CA PHE A 136 7.30 -33.58 -9.19
C PHE A 136 7.73 -35.05 -9.09
N GLU A 137 7.91 -35.57 -7.87
CA GLU A 137 8.20 -36.99 -7.64
C GLU A 137 6.97 -37.88 -7.94
N MET A 138 5.77 -37.46 -7.53
CA MET A 138 4.53 -38.18 -7.81
C MET A 138 4.17 -38.26 -9.31
N ILE A 139 4.50 -37.23 -10.09
CA ILE A 139 4.10 -37.13 -11.50
C ILE A 139 5.06 -37.88 -12.45
N GLY A 140 6.28 -38.22 -12.02
CA GLY A 140 7.21 -39.12 -12.71
C GLY A 140 7.47 -38.80 -14.19
N LYS A 141 6.73 -39.45 -15.10
CA LYS A 141 6.88 -39.33 -16.57
C LYS A 141 6.13 -38.17 -17.23
N ARG A 142 5.11 -37.57 -16.60
CA ARG A 142 4.28 -36.48 -17.22
C ARG A 142 4.66 -35.07 -16.74
N ARG A 143 5.86 -34.89 -16.19
CA ARG A 143 6.38 -33.63 -15.64
C ARG A 143 6.22 -32.43 -16.56
N LEU A 144 6.45 -32.64 -17.85
CA LEU A 144 6.42 -31.59 -18.88
C LEU A 144 4.98 -31.09 -19.13
N VAL A 145 3.99 -32.00 -19.11
CA VAL A 145 2.57 -31.65 -19.26
C VAL A 145 2.09 -30.84 -18.08
N PHE A 146 2.43 -31.24 -16.84
CA PHE A 146 2.05 -30.50 -15.63
C PHE A 146 2.63 -29.08 -15.64
N THR A 147 3.92 -28.94 -15.95
CA THR A 147 4.60 -27.64 -16.00
C THR A 147 4.00 -26.75 -17.10
N SER A 148 3.69 -27.33 -18.27
CA SER A 148 3.00 -26.64 -19.36
C SER A 148 1.60 -26.17 -18.94
N MET A 149 0.83 -27.00 -18.23
CA MET A 149 -0.51 -26.65 -17.74
C MET A 149 -0.44 -25.51 -16.73
N THR A 150 0.43 -25.58 -15.72
CA THR A 150 0.61 -24.49 -14.75
C THR A 150 1.05 -23.19 -15.43
N GLY A 151 1.94 -23.26 -16.42
CA GLY A 151 2.34 -22.13 -17.26
C GLY A 151 1.14 -21.51 -17.96
N THR A 152 0.37 -22.29 -18.73
CA THR A 152 -0.81 -21.79 -19.45
C THR A 152 -1.85 -21.14 -18.53
N MET A 153 -2.12 -21.74 -17.36
CA MET A 153 -3.03 -21.17 -16.36
C MET A 153 -2.51 -19.83 -15.83
N SER A 154 -1.21 -19.72 -15.56
CA SER A 154 -0.62 -18.45 -15.11
C SER A 154 -0.70 -17.34 -16.17
N TYR A 155 -0.48 -17.65 -17.45
CA TYR A 155 -0.63 -16.69 -18.55
C TYR A 155 -2.08 -16.23 -18.72
N LEU A 156 -3.05 -17.14 -18.58
CA LEU A 156 -4.48 -16.80 -18.60
C LEU A 156 -4.85 -15.90 -17.42
N THR A 157 -4.40 -16.22 -16.21
CA THR A 157 -4.63 -15.38 -15.02
C THR A 157 -4.03 -13.98 -15.21
N ILE A 158 -2.80 -13.87 -15.73
CA ILE A 158 -2.17 -12.57 -16.02
C ILE A 158 -2.97 -11.79 -17.06
N SER A 159 -3.45 -12.44 -18.11
CA SER A 159 -4.26 -11.79 -19.16
C SER A 159 -5.59 -11.26 -18.62
N ILE A 160 -6.27 -12.03 -17.77
CA ILE A 160 -7.51 -11.62 -17.09
C ILE A 160 -7.24 -10.43 -16.15
N VAL A 161 -6.16 -10.46 -15.38
CA VAL A 161 -5.77 -9.37 -14.48
C VAL A 161 -5.48 -8.09 -15.26
N VAL A 162 -4.68 -8.16 -16.33
CA VAL A 162 -4.36 -6.99 -17.17
C VAL A 162 -5.63 -6.42 -17.80
N PHE A 163 -6.55 -7.28 -18.26
CA PHE A 163 -7.83 -6.83 -18.79
C PHE A 163 -8.68 -6.13 -17.73
N LEU A 164 -8.81 -6.70 -16.53
CA LEU A 164 -9.56 -6.09 -15.42
C LEU A 164 -8.96 -4.74 -14.98
N VAL A 165 -7.63 -4.64 -14.92
CA VAL A 165 -6.92 -3.40 -14.61
C VAL A 165 -7.14 -2.35 -15.70
N SER A 166 -7.05 -2.75 -16.97
CA SER A 166 -7.31 -1.87 -18.12
C SER A 166 -8.74 -1.31 -18.10
N GLN A 167 -9.74 -2.15 -17.83
CA GLN A 167 -11.14 -1.73 -17.68
C GLN A 167 -11.33 -0.75 -16.51
N ASN A 168 -10.65 -0.99 -15.38
CA ASN A 168 -10.69 -0.07 -14.24
C ASN A 168 -10.03 1.28 -14.54
N HIS A 169 -8.91 1.29 -15.25
CA HIS A 169 -8.24 2.52 -15.68
C HIS A 169 -9.13 3.32 -16.64
N ILE A 170 -9.72 2.67 -17.66
CA ILE A 170 -10.65 3.31 -18.61
C ILE A 170 -11.86 3.90 -17.88
N SER A 171 -12.48 3.15 -16.96
CA SER A 171 -13.63 3.64 -16.19
C SER A 171 -13.30 4.83 -15.28
N THR A 172 -12.07 4.89 -14.76
CA THR A 172 -11.58 5.99 -13.93
C THR A 172 -11.34 7.24 -14.79
N VAL A 173 -10.67 7.09 -15.93
CA VAL A 173 -10.42 8.17 -16.90
C VAL A 173 -11.74 8.74 -17.44
N GLN A 174 -12.70 7.87 -17.78
CA GLN A 174 -14.01 8.29 -18.28
C GLN A 174 -14.79 9.06 -17.21
N SER A 175 -14.74 8.62 -15.95
CA SER A 175 -15.38 9.35 -14.84
C SER A 175 -14.72 10.69 -14.50
N ALA A 176 -13.42 10.86 -14.77
CA ALA A 176 -12.71 12.12 -14.62
C ALA A 176 -13.03 13.09 -15.76
N LEU A 177 -13.11 12.60 -17.00
CA LEU A 177 -13.50 13.39 -18.17
C LEU A 177 -14.94 13.91 -18.06
N THR A 178 -15.90 13.08 -17.61
CA THR A 178 -17.28 13.54 -17.40
C THR A 178 -17.36 14.67 -16.37
N ARG A 179 -16.52 14.66 -15.32
CA ARG A 179 -16.48 15.76 -14.32
C ARG A 179 -15.86 17.04 -14.88
N LEU A 180 -14.89 16.94 -15.80
CA LEU A 180 -14.25 18.08 -16.44
C LEU A 180 -15.15 18.75 -17.49
N PHE A 181 -16.01 18.00 -18.17
CA PHE A 181 -16.96 18.53 -19.17
C PHE A 181 -18.29 19.04 -18.59
N THR A 182 -18.54 18.85 -17.29
CA THR A 182 -19.78 19.31 -16.62
C THR A 182 -19.56 20.56 -15.73
N CYS A 183 -18.36 21.16 -15.79
CA CYS A 183 -18.05 22.49 -15.24
C CYS A 183 -17.88 23.48 -16.39
#